data_AF-A0A1Q7C9J0-F1
#
_entry.id   AF-A0A1Q7C9J0-F1
#
_cell.length_a   1.000
_cell.length_b   1.000
_cell.length_c   1.000
_cell.angle_alpha   90.00
_cell.angle_beta   90.00
_cell.angle_gamma   90.00
#
_symmetry.space_group_name_H-M   'P 1'
#
loop_
_entity.id
_entity.type
_entity.pdbx_description
1 polymer ?
#
loop_
_entity_poly.entity_id
_entity_poly.type
_entity_poly.pdbx_seq_one_letter_code
_entity_poly.pdbx_strand_id
1 'polypeptide(L)'
;MLGVVGYESAFQVPLGAAANLLRGLGNVSDAGEMLREFLFGPHPVDDRSLEPLRLFEAARRALLGLEGSILLIADDLQWVDDLSLALCSYLIRSAAEEEIPFAVIAATRPTSRGLAFSDSLIKDLGEDRVWTIELGPLEPDEGAQLIRQLGPQLSAQRVAELWTRSKGSPFWLGFLARSGEEHDLGGYIATSQRGLGRDAARILALLSVATRPMEAPELEAVLEWDHARTERAIADLERSGLAVVQGVAVGLAHDLIRASAMAQLSAPSRRELHALLATFLERHAVADVQRLHEALVHRREAGLDADELALRVLQSPRRRLLGRDGLLELARLADASERSGPVAIALRLAVAELATEMGAQQIALERWNNLASGVSDPTLRARAFLAASRAAASLMERKEEAFSLLELALSQATDDPVLSVEIASHRANLLQVQKHRAADGRRAAFDAAEKARQLWGKPPVEIDSRERDAYVAALQVAFDSALVEENGPAQLQIAEEMAQLAGSSDEGSILAEQDRATALMFAGRVGEAVASARRAWTQARQRMLPMLTLTAGSSLASKLIDIAHFDEADEVTGAMRSPASNAR
;
A
#
# COMPACT_ATOMS: atom_id res chain seq x y z
N MET A 1 20.76 11.94 -3.00
CA MET A 1 20.88 10.50 -2.74
C MET A 1 19.60 10.05 -2.05
N LEU A 2 19.00 8.97 -2.51
CA LEU A 2 17.77 8.37 -1.96
C LEU A 2 18.07 6.94 -1.52
N GLY A 3 17.34 6.41 -0.54
CA GLY A 3 17.64 5.11 0.07
C GLY A 3 16.41 4.24 0.30
N VAL A 4 16.54 2.95 -0.02
CA VAL A 4 15.60 1.87 0.30
C VAL A 4 16.40 0.79 1.01
N VAL A 5 15.94 0.34 2.17
CA VAL A 5 16.65 -0.67 2.95
C VAL A 5 15.65 -1.74 3.40
N GLY A 6 15.93 -2.99 3.04
CA GLY A 6 15.13 -4.14 3.46
C GLY A 6 15.44 -4.56 4.90
N TYR A 7 14.39 -4.87 5.65
CA TYR A 7 14.50 -5.48 6.98
C TYR A 7 13.52 -6.65 7.08
N GLU A 8 13.89 -7.71 7.79
CA GLU A 8 13.06 -8.91 7.90
C GLU A 8 11.67 -8.61 8.49
N SER A 9 11.57 -7.72 9.49
CA SER A 9 10.29 -7.27 10.07
C SER A 9 9.47 -6.41 9.11
N ALA A 10 10.14 -5.63 8.25
CA ALA A 10 9.50 -4.73 7.29
C ALA A 10 9.04 -5.46 6.02
N PHE A 11 9.49 -6.70 5.80
CA PHE A 11 9.13 -7.48 4.61
C PHE A 11 7.60 -7.66 4.46
N GLN A 12 6.89 -7.77 5.58
CA GLN A 12 5.43 -7.90 5.61
C GLN A 12 4.71 -6.54 5.66
N VAL A 13 5.46 -5.43 5.77
CA VAL A 13 4.92 -4.08 5.91
C VAL A 13 5.01 -3.37 4.56
N PRO A 14 3.89 -3.18 3.84
CA PRO A 14 3.95 -2.57 2.51
C PRO A 14 4.50 -1.17 2.55
N LEU A 15 5.40 -0.86 1.61
CA LEU A 15 6.18 0.38 1.53
C LEU A 15 7.10 0.64 2.74
N GLY A 16 7.29 -0.34 3.62
CA GLY A 16 8.10 -0.20 4.83
C GLY A 16 9.57 0.08 4.48
N ALA A 17 10.10 -0.64 3.50
CA ALA A 17 11.47 -0.44 3.02
C ALA A 17 11.67 0.90 2.27
N ALA A 18 10.61 1.41 1.62
CA ALA A 18 10.60 2.67 0.88
C ALA A 18 10.23 3.90 1.72
N ALA A 19 9.97 3.76 3.03
CA ALA A 19 9.52 4.87 3.87
C ALA A 19 10.47 6.09 3.85
N ASN A 20 11.79 5.85 3.82
CA ASN A 20 12.79 6.93 3.76
C ASN A 20 12.87 7.57 2.37
N LEU A 21 12.76 6.77 1.30
CA LEU A 21 12.63 7.27 -0.07
C LEU A 21 11.42 8.21 -0.20
N LEU A 22 10.25 7.77 0.27
CA LEU A 22 9.01 8.54 0.20
C LEU A 22 9.08 9.83 1.02
N ARG A 23 9.65 9.79 2.23
CA ARG A 23 9.90 10.99 3.04
C ARG A 23 10.87 11.96 2.36
N GLY A 24 11.93 11.44 1.74
CA GLY A 24 12.89 12.23 0.99
C GLY A 24 12.24 12.98 -0.18
N LEU A 25 11.44 12.27 -0.97
CA LEU A 25 10.69 12.84 -2.11
C LEU A 25 9.61 13.83 -1.64
N GLY A 26 8.95 13.56 -0.52
CA GLY A 26 7.93 14.46 0.03
C GLY A 26 8.45 15.85 0.38
N ASN A 27 9.75 15.98 0.69
CA ASN A 27 10.35 17.27 1.03
C ASN A 27 10.76 18.11 -0.20
N VAL A 28 10.45 17.65 -1.42
CA VAL A 28 10.92 18.26 -2.67
C VAL A 28 9.73 18.73 -3.50
N SER A 29 9.75 19.99 -3.94
CA SER A 29 8.79 20.61 -4.87
C SER A 29 7.32 20.69 -4.38
N ASP A 30 6.48 21.39 -5.14
CA ASP A 30 5.02 21.46 -4.91
C ASP A 30 4.36 20.07 -5.03
N ALA A 31 4.90 19.18 -5.88
CA ALA A 31 4.45 17.79 -5.99
C ALA A 31 4.80 16.96 -4.74
N GLY A 32 5.87 17.30 -4.02
CA GLY A 32 6.20 16.72 -2.73
C GLY A 32 5.22 17.11 -1.62
N GLU A 33 4.60 18.30 -1.70
CA GLU A 33 3.51 18.67 -0.80
C GLU A 33 2.31 17.74 -0.98
N MET A 34 1.92 17.45 -2.23
CA MET A 34 0.82 16.52 -2.52
C MET A 34 1.16 15.10 -2.07
N LEU A 35 2.42 14.65 -2.23
CA LEU A 35 2.89 13.36 -1.71
C LEU A 35 2.85 13.33 -0.18
N ARG A 36 3.25 14.41 0.50
CA ARG A 36 3.17 14.54 1.97
C ARG A 36 1.73 14.58 2.45
N GLU A 37 0.86 15.32 1.78
CA GLU A 37 -0.58 15.37 2.10
C GLU A 37 -1.20 13.98 1.93
N PHE A 38 -0.88 13.29 0.83
CA PHE A 38 -1.33 11.93 0.59
C PHE A 38 -0.83 10.95 1.66
N LEU A 39 0.44 11.03 2.08
CA LEU A 39 1.08 10.09 3.03
C LEU A 39 0.88 10.43 4.51
N PHE A 40 0.67 11.70 4.87
CA PHE A 40 0.64 12.18 6.26
C PHE A 40 -0.55 13.09 6.58
N GLY A 41 -1.40 13.43 5.60
CA GLY A 41 -2.60 14.22 5.81
C GLY A 41 -3.56 13.58 6.81
N PRO A 42 -4.21 14.37 7.70
CA PRO A 42 -5.07 13.89 8.77
C PRO A 42 -6.48 13.49 8.30
N HIS A 43 -6.87 13.92 7.09
CA HIS A 43 -8.18 13.61 6.52
C HIS A 43 -8.02 12.70 5.30
N PRO A 44 -8.76 11.58 5.22
CA PRO A 44 -8.94 10.93 3.93
C PRO A 44 -9.57 11.96 2.99
N VAL A 45 -8.97 12.15 1.82
CA VAL A 45 -9.79 12.52 0.67
C VAL A 45 -10.74 11.33 0.47
N ASP A 46 -12.05 11.56 0.33
CA ASP A 46 -13.11 10.56 0.15
C ASP A 46 -12.92 9.65 -1.11
N ASP A 47 -11.73 9.66 -1.71
CA ASP A 47 -11.38 9.10 -3.00
C ASP A 47 -11.20 7.57 -2.96
N ARG A 48 -11.98 6.90 -3.80
CA ARG A 48 -12.13 5.45 -3.78
C ARG A 48 -11.30 4.76 -4.85
N SER A 49 -10.44 5.44 -5.60
CA SER A 49 -9.68 4.77 -6.65
C SER A 49 -8.14 4.81 -6.47
N LEU A 50 -7.57 3.61 -6.28
CA LEU A 50 -6.15 3.25 -6.49
C LEU A 50 -5.07 4.02 -5.70
N GLU A 51 -5.10 3.92 -4.37
CA GLU A 51 -4.06 4.47 -3.47
C GLU A 51 -2.60 4.17 -3.90
N PRO A 52 -2.22 2.93 -4.27
CA PRO A 52 -0.84 2.65 -4.68
C PRO A 52 -0.42 3.36 -5.97
N LEU A 53 -1.30 3.44 -6.97
CA LEU A 53 -0.98 4.08 -8.24
C LEU A 53 -0.87 5.60 -8.09
N ARG A 54 -1.75 6.21 -7.30
CA ARG A 54 -1.67 7.64 -6.96
C ARG A 54 -0.38 7.96 -6.22
N LEU A 55 0.01 7.12 -5.27
CA LEU A 55 1.29 7.25 -4.58
C LEU A 55 2.47 7.19 -5.56
N PHE A 56 2.45 6.22 -6.49
CA PHE A 56 3.52 6.03 -7.45
C PHE A 56 3.65 7.24 -8.37
N GLU A 57 2.53 7.76 -8.88
CA GLU A 57 2.51 8.97 -9.71
C GLU A 57 2.98 10.21 -8.94
N ALA A 58 2.55 10.39 -7.68
CA ALA A 58 3.02 11.48 -6.84
C ALA A 58 4.52 11.39 -6.56
N ALA A 59 5.04 10.19 -6.27
CA ALA A 59 6.46 9.93 -6.09
C ALA A 59 7.26 10.17 -7.39
N ARG A 60 6.72 9.77 -8.55
CA ARG A 60 7.31 10.08 -9.86
C ARG A 60 7.41 11.58 -10.06
N ARG A 61 6.33 12.35 -9.90
CA ARG A 61 6.37 13.81 -10.09
C ARG A 61 7.36 14.49 -9.14
N ALA A 62 7.43 14.06 -7.89
CA ALA A 62 8.44 14.55 -6.95
C ALA A 62 9.87 14.20 -7.41
N LEU A 63 10.08 13.01 -7.99
CA LEU A 63 11.36 12.63 -8.60
C LEU A 63 11.71 13.52 -9.81
N LEU A 64 10.74 13.82 -10.69
CA LEU A 64 10.97 14.69 -11.86
C LEU A 64 11.30 16.14 -11.44
N GLY A 65 10.86 16.56 -10.25
CA GLY A 65 11.19 17.87 -9.68
C GLY A 65 12.59 17.97 -9.06
N LEU A 66 13.35 16.88 -8.99
CA LEU A 66 14.73 16.91 -8.48
C LEU A 66 15.70 17.42 -9.56
N GLU A 67 16.55 18.37 -9.18
CA GLU A 67 17.64 18.84 -10.04
C GLU A 67 18.90 17.99 -9.87
N GLY A 68 19.59 17.74 -10.98
CA GLY A 68 20.90 17.07 -11.00
C GLY A 68 20.84 15.55 -11.09
N SER A 69 21.99 14.89 -10.86
CA SER A 69 22.10 13.43 -10.90
C SER A 69 21.62 12.79 -9.61
N ILE A 70 20.76 11.79 -9.73
CA ILE A 70 20.11 11.11 -8.62
C ILE A 70 20.71 9.71 -8.48
N LEU A 71 21.10 9.35 -7.26
CA LEU A 71 21.55 8.00 -6.91
C LEU A 71 20.54 7.39 -5.91
N LEU A 72 19.96 6.26 -6.29
CA LEU A 72 19.17 5.39 -5.42
C LEU A 72 20.04 4.24 -4.92
N ILE A 73 20.15 4.09 -3.61
CA ILE A 73 20.79 2.94 -2.96
C ILE A 73 19.69 2.03 -2.43
N ALA A 74 19.66 0.79 -2.91
CA ALA A 74 18.72 -0.23 -2.46
C ALA A 74 19.49 -1.37 -1.78
N ASP A 75 19.50 -1.39 -0.45
CA ASP A 75 20.25 -2.38 0.32
C ASP A 75 19.33 -3.52 0.78
N ASP A 76 19.91 -4.71 0.85
CA ASP A 76 19.22 -5.94 1.25
C ASP A 76 17.87 -6.20 0.54
N LEU A 77 17.87 -6.19 -0.80
CA LEU A 77 16.66 -6.38 -1.62
C LEU A 77 15.87 -7.65 -1.27
N GLN A 78 16.52 -8.70 -0.75
CA GLN A 78 15.84 -9.91 -0.32
C GLN A 78 14.77 -9.69 0.77
N TRP A 79 14.84 -8.58 1.50
CA TRP A 79 13.89 -8.20 2.56
C TRP A 79 13.06 -6.96 2.22
N VAL A 80 13.14 -6.45 0.99
CA VAL A 80 12.28 -5.36 0.53
C VAL A 80 10.90 -5.90 0.17
N ASP A 81 9.86 -5.26 0.70
CA ASP A 81 8.47 -5.62 0.43
C ASP A 81 8.09 -5.41 -1.05
N ASP A 82 7.08 -6.15 -1.51
CA ASP A 82 6.69 -6.17 -2.93
C ASP A 82 6.29 -4.78 -3.46
N LEU A 83 5.63 -3.96 -2.62
CA LEU A 83 5.15 -2.65 -3.04
C LEU A 83 6.29 -1.62 -3.12
N SER A 84 7.27 -1.69 -2.20
CA SER A 84 8.52 -0.93 -2.31
C SER A 84 9.33 -1.29 -3.55
N LEU A 85 9.46 -2.59 -3.89
CA LEU A 85 10.14 -3.01 -5.12
C LEU A 85 9.42 -2.49 -6.36
N ALA A 86 8.09 -2.61 -6.39
CA ALA A 86 7.28 -2.09 -7.48
C ALA A 86 7.43 -0.57 -7.65
N LEU A 87 7.49 0.18 -6.55
CA LEU A 87 7.77 1.63 -6.56
C LEU A 87 9.15 1.91 -7.15
N CYS A 88 10.19 1.20 -6.70
CA CYS A 88 11.55 1.34 -7.24
C CYS A 88 11.58 1.10 -8.75
N SER A 89 11.05 -0.04 -9.23
CA SER A 89 11.00 -0.34 -10.67
C SER A 89 10.21 0.71 -11.45
N TYR A 90 9.11 1.21 -10.89
CA TYR A 90 8.30 2.26 -11.51
C TYR A 90 9.07 3.58 -11.65
N LEU A 91 9.78 4.01 -10.60
CA LEU A 91 10.58 5.24 -10.62
C LEU A 91 11.78 5.12 -11.56
N ILE A 92 12.46 3.96 -11.60
CA ILE A 92 13.58 3.70 -12.50
C ILE A 92 13.14 3.80 -13.97
N ARG A 93 12.04 3.11 -14.32
CA ARG A 93 11.49 3.16 -15.68
C ARG A 93 11.05 4.58 -16.04
N SER A 94 10.40 5.28 -15.12
CA SER A 94 9.99 6.68 -15.33
C SER A 94 11.18 7.59 -15.57
N ALA A 95 12.27 7.44 -14.80
CA ALA A 95 13.48 8.22 -15.01
C ALA A 95 14.15 7.92 -16.36
N ALA A 96 14.12 6.66 -16.80
CA ALA A 96 14.65 6.27 -18.11
C ALA A 96 13.83 6.83 -19.28
N GLU A 97 12.49 6.83 -19.16
CA GLU A 97 11.57 7.43 -20.13
C GLU A 97 11.77 8.95 -20.26
N GLU A 98 12.02 9.63 -19.15
CA GLU A 98 12.18 11.09 -19.07
C GLU A 98 13.63 11.55 -19.22
N GLU A 99 14.54 10.62 -19.53
CA GLU A 99 15.99 10.86 -19.68
C GLU A 99 16.63 11.56 -18.48
N ILE A 100 16.13 11.29 -17.27
CA ILE A 100 16.69 11.82 -16.03
C ILE A 100 18.01 11.12 -15.71
N PRO A 101 19.06 11.84 -15.29
CA PRO A 101 20.32 11.23 -14.85
C PRO A 101 20.11 10.49 -13.52
N PHE A 102 19.65 9.24 -13.60
CA PHE A 102 19.26 8.41 -12.46
C PHE A 102 20.07 7.11 -12.44
N ALA A 103 20.84 6.90 -11.37
CA ALA A 103 21.63 5.69 -11.15
C ALA A 103 21.08 4.90 -9.96
N VAL A 104 21.18 3.56 -10.06
CA VAL A 104 20.78 2.64 -8.99
C VAL A 104 21.96 1.76 -8.62
N ILE A 105 22.22 1.65 -7.33
CA ILE A 105 23.10 0.62 -6.78
C ILE A 105 22.24 -0.24 -5.86
N ALA A 106 22.12 -1.52 -6.18
CA ALA A 106 21.34 -2.46 -5.40
C ALA A 106 22.19 -3.62 -4.89
N ALA A 107 22.01 -3.98 -3.62
CA ALA A 107 22.66 -5.13 -3.00
C ALA A 107 21.61 -6.17 -2.63
N THR A 108 21.90 -7.44 -2.92
CA THR A 108 21.00 -8.55 -2.66
C THR A 108 21.76 -9.84 -2.41
N ARG A 109 21.21 -10.71 -1.55
CA ARG A 109 21.61 -12.12 -1.50
C ARG A 109 21.17 -12.85 -2.77
N PRO A 110 21.83 -13.96 -3.16
CA PRO A 110 21.45 -14.79 -4.31
C PRO A 110 20.11 -15.48 -4.03
N THR A 111 19.05 -14.74 -4.26
CA THR A 111 17.65 -15.10 -4.02
C THR A 111 16.87 -14.90 -5.31
N SER A 112 15.77 -15.63 -5.48
CA SER A 112 14.88 -15.46 -6.63
C SER A 112 14.38 -14.02 -6.78
N ARG A 113 14.25 -13.29 -5.67
CA ARG A 113 13.82 -11.89 -5.64
C ARG A 113 14.85 -10.93 -6.25
N GLY A 114 16.11 -11.06 -5.87
CA GLY A 114 17.19 -10.26 -6.45
C GLY A 114 17.34 -10.51 -7.96
N LEU A 115 17.25 -11.77 -8.37
CA LEU A 115 17.27 -12.16 -9.79
C LEU A 115 16.08 -11.58 -10.56
N ALA A 116 14.85 -11.75 -10.04
CA ALA A 116 13.65 -11.23 -10.68
C ALA A 116 13.67 -9.70 -10.82
N PHE A 117 14.22 -8.99 -9.83
CA PHE A 117 14.40 -7.54 -9.91
C PHE A 117 15.40 -7.16 -11.02
N SER A 118 16.54 -7.85 -11.10
CA SER A 118 17.53 -7.65 -12.17
C SER A 118 16.94 -7.94 -13.56
N ASP A 119 16.25 -9.08 -13.72
CA ASP A 119 15.63 -9.49 -14.99
C ASP A 119 14.57 -8.47 -15.44
N SER A 120 13.79 -7.94 -14.50
CA SER A 120 12.82 -6.88 -14.74
C SER A 120 13.49 -5.60 -15.26
N LEU A 121 14.61 -5.20 -14.64
CA LEU A 121 15.36 -4.02 -15.09
C LEU A 121 16.02 -4.24 -16.45
N ILE A 122 16.57 -5.42 -16.74
CA ILE A 122 17.15 -5.76 -18.05
C ILE A 122 16.07 -5.67 -19.13
N LYS A 123 14.87 -6.19 -18.84
CA LYS A 123 13.74 -6.11 -19.77
C LYS A 123 13.33 -4.66 -20.05
N ASP A 124 13.30 -3.81 -19.02
CA ASP A 124 12.81 -2.43 -19.13
C ASP A 124 13.88 -1.46 -19.68
N LEU A 125 15.16 -1.66 -19.36
CA LEU A 125 16.26 -0.73 -19.69
C LEU A 125 17.21 -1.24 -20.78
N GLY A 126 17.19 -2.55 -21.06
CA GLY A 126 18.16 -3.24 -21.91
C GLY A 126 19.38 -3.76 -21.15
N GLU A 127 20.03 -4.79 -21.70
CA GLU A 127 21.23 -5.44 -21.13
C GLU A 127 22.42 -4.46 -20.99
N ASP A 128 22.50 -3.44 -21.84
CA ASP A 128 23.61 -2.47 -21.83
C ASP A 128 23.55 -1.47 -20.67
N ARG A 129 22.47 -1.44 -19.90
CA ARG A 129 22.25 -0.48 -18.79
C ARG A 129 22.20 -1.14 -17.41
N VAL A 130 22.24 -2.46 -17.35
CA VAL A 130 22.10 -3.23 -16.10
C VAL A 130 23.27 -4.19 -15.99
N TRP A 131 24.04 -4.04 -14.90
CA TRP A 131 25.19 -4.90 -14.64
C TRP A 131 25.03 -5.59 -13.30
N THR A 132 25.18 -6.91 -13.30
CA THR A 132 25.24 -7.72 -12.09
C THR A 132 26.70 -8.01 -11.78
N ILE A 133 27.15 -7.59 -10.61
CA ILE A 133 28.49 -7.89 -10.12
C ILE A 133 28.35 -8.96 -9.04
N GLU A 134 28.74 -10.20 -9.37
CA GLU A 134 28.79 -11.27 -8.38
C GLU A 134 29.99 -11.04 -7.44
N LEU A 135 29.69 -10.69 -6.20
CA LEU A 135 30.71 -10.51 -5.16
C LEU A 135 31.06 -11.88 -4.55
N GLY A 136 32.16 -12.45 -5.02
CA GLY A 136 32.80 -13.60 -4.40
C GLY A 136 33.51 -13.26 -3.09
N PRO A 137 34.00 -14.28 -2.35
CA PRO A 137 34.93 -14.06 -1.25
C PRO A 137 36.21 -13.36 -1.76
N LEU A 138 36.88 -12.60 -0.88
CA LEU A 138 38.16 -11.99 -1.19
C LEU A 138 39.22 -13.06 -1.46
N GLU A 139 40.00 -12.84 -2.52
CA GLU A 139 41.13 -13.69 -2.87
C GLU A 139 42.20 -13.66 -1.75
N PRO A 140 43.12 -14.65 -1.69
CA PRO A 140 44.14 -14.74 -0.65
C PRO A 140 44.91 -13.44 -0.42
N ASP A 141 45.33 -12.78 -1.50
CA ASP A 141 46.14 -11.58 -1.44
C ASP A 141 45.33 -10.36 -0.96
N GLU A 142 44.10 -10.22 -1.43
CA GLU A 142 43.16 -9.16 -1.03
C GLU A 142 42.73 -9.31 0.43
N GLY A 143 42.41 -10.53 0.84
CA GLY A 143 42.07 -10.82 2.22
C GLY A 143 43.26 -10.66 3.16
N ALA A 144 44.46 -11.03 2.74
CA ALA A 144 45.69 -10.77 3.49
C ALA A 144 45.96 -9.26 3.63
N GLN A 145 45.69 -8.47 2.59
CA GLN A 145 45.79 -7.01 2.64
C GLN A 145 44.80 -6.42 3.66
N LEU A 146 43.54 -6.85 3.63
CA LEU A 146 42.51 -6.44 4.59
C LEU A 146 42.91 -6.79 6.04
N ILE A 147 43.37 -8.03 6.29
CA ILE A 147 43.82 -8.44 7.63
C ILE A 147 44.98 -7.57 8.10
N ARG A 148 45.99 -7.30 7.25
CA ARG A 148 47.14 -6.47 7.63
C ARG A 148 46.76 -5.03 7.94
N GLN A 149 45.74 -4.48 7.26
CA GLN A 149 45.22 -3.15 7.57
C GLN A 149 44.50 -3.12 8.93
N LEU A 150 43.76 -4.16 9.27
CA LEU A 150 42.97 -4.23 10.50
C LEU A 150 43.75 -4.74 11.72
N GLY A 151 44.79 -5.54 11.50
CA GLY A 151 45.68 -6.11 12.51
C GLY A 151 47.14 -6.02 12.06
N PRO A 152 47.74 -4.83 12.00
CA PRO A 152 49.10 -4.61 11.49
C PRO A 152 50.19 -5.36 12.26
N GLN A 153 49.90 -5.78 13.50
CA GLN A 153 50.78 -6.56 14.37
C GLN A 153 50.76 -8.08 14.10
N LEU A 154 49.88 -8.58 13.22
CA LEU A 154 49.74 -10.02 12.95
C LEU A 154 50.87 -10.54 12.05
N SER A 155 51.41 -11.71 12.38
CA SER A 155 52.45 -12.36 11.58
C SER A 155 51.90 -12.88 10.24
N ALA A 156 52.75 -12.97 9.21
CA ALA A 156 52.35 -13.47 7.89
C ALA A 156 51.73 -14.88 7.93
N GLN A 157 52.23 -15.75 8.81
CA GLN A 157 51.67 -17.09 9.03
C GLN A 157 50.25 -17.02 9.61
N ARG A 158 50.01 -16.11 10.56
CA ARG A 158 48.68 -15.91 11.14
C ARG A 158 47.71 -15.32 10.12
N VAL A 159 48.16 -14.39 9.28
CA VAL A 159 47.33 -13.82 8.19
C VAL A 159 46.83 -14.92 7.24
N ALA A 160 47.71 -15.81 6.80
CA ALA A 160 47.34 -16.91 5.90
C ALA A 160 46.33 -17.89 6.56
N GLU A 161 46.53 -18.17 7.84
CA GLU A 161 45.62 -19.01 8.62
C GLU A 161 44.23 -18.38 8.77
N LEU A 162 44.17 -17.08 9.10
CA LEU A 162 42.91 -16.34 9.22
C LEU A 162 42.15 -16.29 7.88
N TRP A 163 42.86 -16.12 6.77
CA TRP A 163 42.23 -16.20 5.45
C TRP A 163 41.61 -17.57 5.19
N THR A 164 42.36 -18.64 5.46
CA THR A 164 41.90 -20.03 5.25
C THR A 164 40.63 -20.33 6.05
N ARG A 165 40.55 -19.83 7.28
CA ARG A 165 39.38 -20.01 8.17
C ARG A 165 38.18 -19.21 7.71
N SER A 166 38.38 -17.95 7.32
CA SER A 166 37.32 -17.06 6.83
C SER A 166 36.80 -17.46 5.44
N LYS A 167 37.56 -18.29 4.70
CA LYS A 167 37.35 -18.60 3.29
C LYS A 167 37.14 -17.34 2.44
N GLY A 168 37.87 -16.28 2.75
CA GLY A 168 37.81 -15.00 2.04
C GLY A 168 36.65 -14.07 2.40
N SER A 169 35.76 -14.42 3.34
CA SER A 169 34.64 -13.52 3.67
C SER A 169 35.13 -12.22 4.35
N PRO A 170 34.87 -11.02 3.78
CA PRO A 170 35.34 -9.75 4.35
C PRO A 170 34.92 -9.53 5.80
N PHE A 171 33.67 -9.88 6.13
CA PHE A 171 33.13 -9.81 7.49
C PHE A 171 33.97 -10.66 8.45
N TRP A 172 34.23 -11.91 8.07
CA TRP A 172 35.01 -12.87 8.87
C TRP A 172 36.48 -12.49 8.99
N LEU A 173 37.09 -12.00 7.90
CA LEU A 173 38.47 -11.52 7.90
C LEU A 173 38.63 -10.34 8.86
N GLY A 174 37.75 -9.35 8.77
CA GLY A 174 37.80 -8.20 9.67
C GLY A 174 37.48 -8.55 11.12
N PHE A 175 36.57 -9.50 11.31
CA PHE A 175 36.25 -10.06 12.62
C PHE A 175 37.46 -10.77 13.26
N LEU A 176 38.08 -11.72 12.54
CA LEU A 176 39.22 -12.50 13.02
C LEU A 176 40.48 -11.65 13.22
N ALA A 177 40.70 -10.65 12.36
CA ALA A 177 41.84 -9.74 12.48
C ALA A 177 41.77 -8.87 13.75
N ARG A 178 40.57 -8.43 14.14
CA ARG A 178 40.34 -7.61 15.34
C ARG A 178 40.30 -8.41 16.64
N SER A 179 39.81 -9.66 16.60
CA SER A 179 39.63 -10.49 17.80
C SER A 179 40.90 -11.21 18.27
N GLY A 180 41.92 -11.37 17.42
CA GLY A 180 43.24 -11.90 17.79
C GLY A 180 43.28 -13.39 18.19
N GLU A 181 42.15 -14.05 18.42
CA GLU A 181 42.05 -15.40 18.97
C GLU A 181 41.59 -16.50 17.97
N GLU A 182 41.72 -17.76 18.41
CA GLU A 182 41.46 -19.01 17.67
C GLU A 182 39.98 -19.45 17.64
N HIS A 183 39.02 -18.52 17.72
CA HIS A 183 37.59 -18.88 17.84
C HIS A 183 36.87 -18.99 16.49
N ASP A 184 36.11 -20.07 16.25
CA ASP A 184 35.05 -20.15 15.20
C ASP A 184 33.99 -19.05 15.46
N LEU A 185 33.35 -18.44 14.45
CA LEU A 185 32.40 -17.32 14.65
C LEU A 185 31.21 -17.72 15.49
N GLY A 186 30.69 -18.95 15.34
CA GLY A 186 29.65 -19.44 16.24
C GLY A 186 30.11 -19.39 17.70
N GLY A 187 31.36 -19.82 17.94
CA GLY A 187 32.02 -19.75 19.23
C GLY A 187 32.34 -18.33 19.69
N TYR A 188 32.80 -17.44 18.81
CA TYR A 188 33.06 -16.03 19.14
C TYR A 188 31.76 -15.31 19.47
N ILE A 189 30.74 -15.41 18.62
CA ILE A 189 29.45 -14.77 18.87
C ILE A 189 28.92 -15.28 20.22
N ALA A 190 28.98 -16.58 20.49
CA ALA A 190 28.58 -17.12 21.79
C ALA A 190 29.44 -16.61 22.96
N THR A 191 30.76 -16.51 22.80
CA THR A 191 31.67 -16.01 23.85
C THR A 191 31.50 -14.52 24.08
N SER A 192 31.42 -13.70 23.04
CA SER A 192 31.15 -12.27 23.12
C SER A 192 29.78 -12.02 23.74
N GLN A 193 28.74 -12.75 23.33
CA GLN A 193 27.42 -12.68 23.95
C GLN A 193 27.45 -13.04 25.45
N ARG A 194 28.23 -14.06 25.86
CA ARG A 194 28.43 -14.40 27.27
C ARG A 194 29.22 -13.33 28.03
N GLY A 195 30.10 -12.61 27.35
CA GLY A 195 30.92 -11.53 27.92
C GLY A 195 30.18 -10.18 28.02
N LEU A 196 29.04 -10.02 27.35
CA LEU A 196 28.24 -8.81 27.43
C LEU A 196 27.69 -8.59 28.85
N GLY A 197 27.69 -7.33 29.28
CA GLY A 197 26.89 -6.92 30.42
C GLY A 197 25.39 -7.20 30.16
N ARG A 198 24.61 -7.35 31.25
CA ARG A 198 23.16 -7.61 31.15
C ARG A 198 22.42 -6.62 30.24
N ASP A 199 22.79 -5.35 30.32
CA ASP A 199 22.14 -4.29 29.56
C ASP A 199 22.51 -4.36 28.06
N ALA A 200 23.77 -4.61 27.73
CA ALA A 200 24.22 -4.76 26.35
C ALA A 200 23.62 -6.02 25.69
N ALA A 201 23.53 -7.13 26.44
CA ALA A 201 22.84 -8.34 25.99
C ALA A 201 21.34 -8.10 25.73
N ARG A 202 20.71 -7.21 26.52
CA ARG A 202 19.30 -6.84 26.33
C ARG A 202 19.10 -5.96 25.09
N ILE A 203 19.99 -5.00 24.82
CA ILE A 203 19.96 -4.22 23.55
C ILE A 203 20.20 -5.14 22.35
N LEU A 204 21.18 -6.05 22.42
CA LEU A 204 21.42 -7.05 21.36
C LEU A 204 20.17 -7.86 21.06
N ALA A 205 19.50 -8.34 22.11
CA ALA A 205 18.26 -9.10 21.97
C ALA A 205 17.15 -8.26 21.33
N LEU A 206 16.98 -7.01 21.75
CA LEU A 206 15.99 -6.10 21.19
C LEU A 206 16.25 -5.80 19.70
N LEU A 207 17.48 -5.43 19.33
CA LEU A 207 17.87 -5.19 17.93
C LEU A 207 17.65 -6.43 17.06
N SER A 208 17.86 -7.61 17.64
CA SER A 208 17.60 -8.88 16.96
C SER A 208 16.12 -9.12 16.69
N VAL A 209 15.22 -8.65 17.56
CA VAL A 209 13.76 -8.77 17.39
C VAL A 209 13.21 -7.67 16.48
N ALA A 210 13.73 -6.44 16.59
CA ALA A 210 13.34 -5.31 15.74
C ALA A 210 13.78 -5.48 14.28
N THR A 211 14.89 -6.19 14.05
CA THR A 211 15.50 -6.45 12.75
C THR A 211 15.93 -5.21 11.95
N ARG A 212 15.88 -4.03 12.57
CA ARG A 212 16.33 -2.74 12.02
C ARG A 212 17.29 -2.03 12.99
N PRO A 213 18.15 -1.13 12.50
CA PRO A 213 18.85 -0.19 13.35
C PRO A 213 17.86 0.66 14.16
N MET A 214 18.24 0.98 15.39
CA MET A 214 17.44 1.81 16.29
C MET A 214 18.27 2.96 16.84
N GLU A 215 17.67 4.14 16.94
CA GLU A 215 18.31 5.29 17.57
C GLU A 215 18.33 5.13 19.09
N ALA A 216 19.30 5.76 19.77
CA ALA A 216 19.39 5.71 21.23
C ALA A 216 18.08 6.13 21.94
N PRO A 217 17.36 7.21 21.51
CA PRO A 217 16.07 7.57 22.09
C PRO A 217 14.98 6.50 21.89
N GLU A 218 15.02 5.73 20.79
CA GLU A 218 14.08 4.62 20.59
C GLU A 218 14.38 3.47 21.56
N LEU A 219 15.66 3.13 21.75
CA LEU A 219 16.08 2.12 22.71
C LEU A 219 15.68 2.50 24.14
N GLU A 220 15.88 3.77 24.51
CA GLU A 220 15.44 4.34 25.80
C GLU A 220 13.92 4.20 25.97
N ALA A 221 13.14 4.56 24.96
CA ALA A 221 11.68 4.51 25.02
C ALA A 221 11.13 3.07 25.08
N VAL A 222 11.72 2.12 24.34
CA VAL A 222 11.28 0.72 24.32
C VAL A 222 11.66 -0.02 25.59
N LEU A 223 12.87 0.23 26.12
CA LEU A 223 13.37 -0.44 27.31
C LEU A 223 13.00 0.29 28.61
N GLU A 224 12.44 1.51 28.50
CA GLU A 224 12.16 2.44 29.60
C GLU A 224 13.43 2.72 30.44
N TRP A 225 14.54 2.99 29.75
CA TRP A 225 15.84 3.27 30.36
C TRP A 225 16.20 4.74 30.31
N ASP A 226 17.03 5.20 31.26
CA ASP A 226 17.66 6.51 31.18
C ASP A 226 18.80 6.55 30.15
N HIS A 227 19.06 7.73 29.62
CA HIS A 227 20.09 7.97 28.61
C HIS A 227 21.48 7.46 29.02
N ALA A 228 21.90 7.69 30.27
CA ALA A 228 23.25 7.32 30.73
C ALA A 228 23.44 5.81 30.88
N ARG A 229 22.36 5.05 31.08
CA ARG A 229 22.37 3.59 31.06
C ARG A 229 22.41 3.06 29.63
N THR A 230 21.58 3.61 28.74
CA THR A 230 21.53 3.22 27.32
C THR A 230 22.87 3.44 26.62
N GLU A 231 23.47 4.62 26.76
CA GLU A 231 24.79 4.94 26.18
C GLU A 231 25.89 3.97 26.64
N ARG A 232 25.89 3.60 27.92
CA ARG A 232 26.87 2.64 28.46
C ARG A 232 26.69 1.25 27.86
N ALA A 233 25.44 0.82 27.68
CA ALA A 233 25.09 -0.46 27.09
C ALA A 233 25.40 -0.49 25.58
N ILE A 234 25.16 0.60 24.85
CA ILE A 234 25.56 0.77 23.46
C ILE A 234 27.08 0.68 23.32
N ALA A 235 27.83 1.43 24.14
CA ALA A 235 29.29 1.41 24.11
C ALA A 235 29.87 0.03 24.49
N ASP A 236 29.22 -0.73 25.37
CA ASP A 236 29.60 -2.11 25.67
C ASP A 236 29.32 -3.07 24.51
N LEU A 237 28.16 -2.92 23.87
CA LEU A 237 27.79 -3.72 22.70
C LEU A 237 28.69 -3.41 21.49
N GLU A 238 29.02 -2.15 21.25
CA GLU A 238 29.95 -1.73 20.20
C GLU A 238 31.36 -2.28 20.45
N ARG A 239 31.88 -2.16 21.69
CA ARG A 239 33.20 -2.72 22.06
C ARG A 239 33.29 -4.23 21.85
N SER A 240 32.18 -4.95 21.97
CA SER A 240 32.11 -6.39 21.69
C SER A 240 32.18 -6.74 20.19
N GLY A 241 32.06 -5.73 19.30
CA GLY A 241 32.04 -5.91 17.85
C GLY A 241 30.76 -6.55 17.31
N LEU A 242 29.72 -6.70 18.15
CA LEU A 242 28.43 -7.29 17.75
C LEU A 242 27.45 -6.28 17.15
N ALA A 243 27.66 -4.99 17.42
CA ALA A 243 26.91 -3.88 16.83
C ALA A 243 27.83 -2.87 16.18
N VAL A 244 27.26 -2.09 15.27
CA VAL A 244 27.91 -0.94 14.60
C VAL A 244 27.00 0.26 14.80
N VAL A 245 27.62 1.41 15.12
CA VAL A 245 26.94 2.70 15.16
C VAL A 245 27.08 3.36 13.79
N GLN A 246 25.96 3.62 13.12
CA GLN A 246 25.90 4.33 11.84
C GLN A 246 25.16 5.64 12.05
N GLY A 247 25.91 6.74 12.13
CA GLY A 247 25.35 8.04 12.49
C GLY A 247 24.83 8.02 13.93
N VAL A 248 23.51 8.12 14.11
CA VAL A 248 22.83 8.10 15.42
C VAL A 248 22.14 6.77 15.73
N ALA A 249 22.15 5.82 14.79
CA ALA A 249 21.48 4.53 14.94
C ALA A 249 22.48 3.41 15.26
N VAL A 250 22.06 2.51 16.13
CA VAL A 250 22.79 1.29 16.47
C VAL A 250 22.14 0.12 15.74
N GLY A 251 22.94 -0.58 14.94
CA GLY A 251 22.51 -1.78 14.21
C GLY A 251 23.39 -2.97 14.55
N LEU A 252 22.93 -4.17 14.23
CA LEU A 252 23.77 -5.37 14.32
C LEU A 252 24.83 -5.31 13.23
N ALA A 253 26.06 -5.71 13.57
CA ALA A 253 27.16 -5.68 12.60
C ALA A 253 26.92 -6.64 11.41
N HIS A 254 26.12 -7.69 11.63
CA HIS A 254 25.79 -8.69 10.63
C HIS A 254 24.56 -9.51 11.00
N ASP A 255 23.84 -9.97 9.98
CA ASP A 255 22.66 -10.84 10.05
C ASP A 255 22.90 -12.16 10.82
N LEU A 256 24.11 -12.72 10.75
CA LEU A 256 24.50 -13.92 11.51
C LEU A 256 24.46 -13.70 13.03
N ILE A 257 24.72 -12.47 13.48
CA ILE A 257 24.64 -12.10 14.89
C ILE A 257 23.17 -12.13 15.33
N ARG A 258 22.26 -11.62 14.48
CA ARG A 258 20.80 -11.72 14.71
C ARG A 258 20.40 -13.18 14.85
N ALA A 259 20.76 -14.02 13.88
CA ALA A 259 20.39 -15.43 13.88
C ALA A 259 20.88 -16.16 15.15
N SER A 260 22.13 -15.89 15.57
CA SER A 260 22.69 -16.48 16.79
C SER A 260 22.03 -15.96 18.07
N ALA A 261 21.79 -14.65 18.18
CA ALA A 261 21.08 -14.06 19.33
C ALA A 261 19.62 -14.58 19.40
N MET A 262 18.93 -14.68 18.26
CA MET A 262 17.59 -15.25 18.15
C MET A 262 17.54 -16.70 18.60
N ALA A 263 18.53 -17.52 18.22
CA ALA A 263 18.60 -18.94 18.61
C ALA A 263 18.81 -19.13 20.12
N GLN A 264 19.49 -18.19 20.80
CA GLN A 264 19.76 -18.25 22.23
C GLN A 264 18.65 -17.61 23.09
N LEU A 265 17.77 -16.81 22.49
CA LEU A 265 16.66 -16.20 23.20
C LEU A 265 15.57 -17.21 23.55
N SER A 266 15.21 -17.24 24.82
CA SER A 266 14.07 -18.03 25.30
C SER A 266 12.77 -17.55 24.68
N ALA A 267 11.80 -18.44 24.44
CA ALA A 267 10.49 -18.07 23.93
C ALA A 267 9.76 -17.02 24.81
N PRO A 268 9.81 -17.08 26.16
CA PRO A 268 9.30 -16.02 27.02
C PRO A 268 9.97 -14.66 26.77
N SER A 269 11.30 -14.60 26.70
CA SER A 269 12.02 -13.34 26.45
C SER A 269 11.76 -12.79 25.05
N ARG A 270 11.62 -13.66 24.05
CA ARG A 270 11.26 -13.23 22.69
C ARG A 270 9.87 -12.60 22.67
N ARG A 271 8.87 -13.24 23.30
CA ARG A 271 7.52 -12.70 23.42
C ARG A 271 7.48 -11.37 24.18
N GLU A 272 8.25 -11.26 25.26
CA GLU A 272 8.41 -10.03 26.02
C GLU A 272 8.95 -8.87 25.16
N LEU A 273 10.03 -9.10 24.40
CA LEU A 273 10.62 -8.09 23.53
C LEU A 273 9.67 -7.67 22.39
N HIS A 274 8.96 -8.63 21.79
CA HIS A 274 7.91 -8.34 20.82
C HIS A 274 6.78 -7.49 21.44
N ALA A 275 6.38 -7.76 22.69
CA ALA A 275 5.38 -6.96 23.38
C ALA A 275 5.84 -5.51 23.63
N LEU A 276 7.11 -5.32 24.01
CA LEU A 276 7.71 -3.99 24.19
C LEU A 276 7.74 -3.22 22.86
N LEU A 277 8.19 -3.85 21.77
CA LEU A 277 8.21 -3.23 20.44
C LEU A 277 6.80 -2.90 19.95
N ALA A 278 5.85 -3.82 20.08
CA ALA A 278 4.46 -3.58 19.71
C ALA A 278 3.90 -2.35 20.43
N THR A 279 4.12 -2.25 21.75
CA THR A 279 3.66 -1.12 22.57
C THR A 279 4.31 0.19 22.14
N PHE A 280 5.62 0.20 21.89
CA PHE A 280 6.33 1.38 21.43
C PHE A 280 5.83 1.85 20.06
N LEU A 281 5.73 0.95 19.08
CA LEU A 281 5.26 1.27 17.74
C LEU A 281 3.82 1.77 17.75
N GLU A 282 2.93 1.09 18.51
CA GLU A 282 1.53 1.46 18.63
C GLU A 282 1.34 2.89 19.20
N ARG A 283 2.18 3.32 20.16
CA ARG A 283 2.17 4.69 20.71
C ARG A 283 2.61 5.74 19.69
N HIS A 284 3.53 5.39 18.79
CA HIS A 284 4.11 6.32 17.80
C HIS A 284 3.43 6.23 16.42
N ALA A 285 2.52 5.29 16.21
CA ALA A 285 1.91 5.07 14.91
C ALA A 285 0.93 6.18 14.50
N VAL A 286 0.29 6.89 15.43
CA VAL A 286 -0.76 7.89 15.11
C VAL A 286 -1.76 7.33 14.07
N ALA A 287 -1.75 7.82 12.82
CA ALA A 287 -2.57 7.36 11.69
C ALA A 287 -1.77 6.62 10.60
N ASP A 288 -0.49 6.35 10.84
CA ASP A 288 0.43 5.65 9.95
C ASP A 288 0.10 4.15 9.93
N VAL A 289 -0.51 3.70 8.83
CA VAL A 289 -0.94 2.31 8.63
C VAL A 289 0.24 1.34 8.69
N GLN A 290 1.44 1.75 8.26
CA GLN A 290 2.61 0.88 8.20
C GLN A 290 3.09 0.58 9.62
N ARG A 291 3.19 1.62 10.46
CA ARG A 291 3.56 1.47 11.87
C ARG A 291 2.51 0.72 12.67
N LEU A 292 1.21 0.96 12.41
CA LEU A 292 0.13 0.18 13.03
C LEU A 292 0.24 -1.30 12.65
N HIS A 293 0.56 -1.61 11.40
CA HIS A 293 0.72 -2.97 10.92
C HIS A 293 1.99 -3.63 11.49
N GLU A 294 3.13 -2.93 11.55
CA GLU A 294 4.35 -3.42 12.20
C GLU A 294 4.11 -3.72 13.70
N ALA A 295 3.39 -2.84 14.40
CA ALA A 295 2.95 -3.07 15.77
C ALA A 295 2.08 -4.32 15.88
N LEU A 296 1.17 -4.55 14.92
CA LEU A 296 0.31 -5.72 14.86
C LEU A 296 1.13 -7.01 14.71
N VAL A 297 2.10 -7.03 13.79
CA VAL A 297 3.00 -8.18 13.59
C VAL A 297 3.71 -8.53 14.90
N HIS A 298 4.34 -7.55 15.56
CA HIS A 298 5.00 -7.79 16.84
C HIS A 298 4.03 -8.21 17.95
N ARG A 299 2.81 -7.65 18.00
CA ARG A 299 1.81 -8.04 19.00
C ARG A 299 1.39 -9.50 18.87
N ARG A 300 1.29 -10.00 17.64
CA ARG A 300 1.01 -11.41 17.34
C ARG A 300 2.17 -12.32 17.73
N GLU A 301 3.41 -11.93 17.39
CA GLU A 301 4.61 -12.68 17.79
C GLU A 301 4.81 -12.71 19.32
N ALA A 302 4.28 -11.72 20.03
CA ALA A 302 4.20 -11.72 21.49
C ALA A 302 3.15 -12.70 22.05
N GLY A 303 2.25 -13.23 21.22
CA GLY A 303 1.11 -14.05 21.63
C GLY A 303 0.04 -13.26 22.40
N LEU A 304 -0.05 -11.95 22.16
CA LEU A 304 -1.03 -11.07 22.78
C LEU A 304 -2.28 -10.95 21.93
N ASP A 305 -3.40 -10.59 22.56
CA ASP A 305 -4.64 -10.27 21.87
C ASP A 305 -4.45 -9.09 20.92
N ALA A 306 -4.82 -9.27 19.66
CA ALA A 306 -4.50 -8.37 18.56
C ALA A 306 -5.75 -7.76 17.91
N ASP A 307 -6.96 -8.13 18.35
CA ASP A 307 -8.22 -7.75 17.70
C ASP A 307 -8.42 -6.23 17.61
N GLU A 308 -8.18 -5.51 18.70
CA GLU A 308 -8.33 -4.04 18.73
C GLU A 308 -7.31 -3.34 17.84
N LEU A 309 -6.06 -3.80 17.83
CA LEU A 309 -5.01 -3.23 16.98
C LEU A 309 -5.26 -3.56 15.50
N ALA A 310 -5.72 -4.77 15.20
CA ALA A 310 -6.13 -5.15 13.85
C ALA A 310 -7.30 -4.31 13.35
N LEU A 311 -8.28 -4.04 14.21
CA LEU A 311 -9.39 -3.14 13.88
C LEU A 311 -8.90 -1.71 13.63
N ARG A 312 -7.94 -1.19 14.42
CA ARG A 312 -7.32 0.12 14.17
C ARG A 312 -6.57 0.17 12.84
N VAL A 313 -5.82 -0.87 12.48
CA VAL A 313 -5.16 -1.01 11.17
C VAL A 313 -6.22 -0.94 10.06
N LEU A 314 -7.30 -1.71 10.20
CA LEU A 314 -8.41 -1.73 9.25
C LEU A 314 -9.24 -0.45 9.23
N GLN A 315 -9.19 0.40 10.25
CA GLN A 315 -9.85 1.71 10.26
C GLN A 315 -8.94 2.83 9.75
N SER A 316 -7.67 2.52 9.45
CA SER A 316 -6.77 3.50 8.86
C SER A 316 -7.29 3.94 7.49
N PRO A 317 -7.31 5.26 7.20
CA PRO A 317 -7.66 5.77 5.87
C PRO A 317 -6.84 5.18 4.72
N ARG A 318 -5.62 4.70 5.01
CA ARG A 318 -4.67 4.15 4.02
C ARG A 318 -4.60 2.63 4.05
N ARG A 319 -5.63 1.96 4.57
CA ARG A 319 -5.71 0.50 4.72
C ARG A 319 -5.50 -0.28 3.41
N ARG A 320 -5.74 0.33 2.24
CA ARG A 320 -5.55 -0.35 0.95
C ARG A 320 -4.07 -0.49 0.56
N LEU A 321 -3.18 0.32 1.13
CA LEU A 321 -1.73 0.14 0.96
C LEU A 321 -1.25 -1.22 1.48
N LEU A 322 -2.01 -1.86 2.38
CA LEU A 322 -1.71 -3.21 2.89
C LEU A 322 -1.68 -4.28 1.78
N GLY A 323 -2.28 -4.00 0.63
CA GLY A 323 -2.29 -4.94 -0.48
C GLY A 323 -3.09 -6.21 -0.18
N ARG A 324 -3.04 -7.16 -1.12
CA ARG A 324 -3.80 -8.41 -1.02
C ARG A 324 -3.31 -9.29 0.12
N ASP A 325 -2.02 -9.29 0.39
CA ASP A 325 -1.42 -10.13 1.43
C ASP A 325 -1.79 -9.65 2.83
N GLY A 326 -1.75 -8.34 3.07
CA GLY A 326 -2.24 -7.75 4.32
C GLY A 326 -3.75 -8.00 4.52
N LEU A 327 -4.56 -7.91 3.46
CA LEU A 327 -5.97 -8.32 3.52
C LEU A 327 -6.13 -9.79 3.93
N LEU A 328 -5.37 -10.71 3.33
CA LEU A 328 -5.44 -12.14 3.64
C LEU A 328 -4.94 -12.46 5.05
N GLU A 329 -3.98 -11.70 5.56
CA GLU A 329 -3.51 -11.82 6.94
C GLU A 329 -4.58 -11.35 7.94
N LEU A 330 -5.14 -10.15 7.74
CA LEU A 330 -6.18 -9.59 8.61
C LEU A 330 -7.45 -10.44 8.57
N ALA A 331 -7.77 -11.03 7.42
CA ALA A 331 -8.87 -11.98 7.28
C ALA A 331 -8.65 -13.25 8.11
N ARG A 332 -7.43 -13.82 8.10
CA ARG A 332 -7.07 -14.96 8.96
C ARG A 332 -7.15 -14.61 10.44
N LEU A 333 -6.77 -13.39 10.82
CA LEU A 333 -6.89 -12.91 12.19
C LEU A 333 -8.36 -12.79 12.62
N ALA A 334 -9.22 -12.24 11.76
CA ALA A 334 -10.65 -12.12 12.02
C ALA A 334 -11.37 -13.49 12.14
N ASP A 335 -10.87 -14.51 11.43
CA ASP A 335 -11.35 -15.90 11.52
C ASP A 335 -10.88 -16.58 12.81
N ALA A 336 -9.64 -16.32 13.23
CA ALA A 336 -9.07 -16.87 14.45
C ALA A 336 -9.65 -16.25 15.73
N SER A 337 -10.29 -15.08 15.65
CA SER A 337 -10.99 -14.48 16.78
C SER A 337 -12.19 -15.37 17.18
N GLU A 338 -11.98 -16.20 18.20
CA GLU A 338 -12.98 -17.10 18.80
C GLU A 338 -14.12 -16.32 19.50
N ARG A 339 -13.99 -15.00 19.62
CA ARG A 339 -14.90 -14.17 20.41
C ARG A 339 -16.14 -13.80 19.60
N SER A 340 -17.30 -14.06 20.16
CA SER A 340 -18.57 -13.46 19.72
C SER A 340 -18.78 -12.17 20.51
N GLY A 341 -18.30 -11.05 19.99
CA GLY A 341 -18.43 -9.73 20.62
C GLY A 341 -18.40 -8.58 19.62
N PRO A 342 -18.74 -7.35 20.05
CA PRO A 342 -18.81 -6.18 19.17
C PRO A 342 -17.53 -5.92 18.37
N VAL A 343 -16.36 -6.11 18.99
CA VAL A 343 -15.05 -5.94 18.33
C VAL A 343 -14.84 -6.96 17.22
N ALA A 344 -15.17 -8.24 17.45
CA ALA A 344 -15.04 -9.28 16.42
C ALA A 344 -15.99 -9.05 15.24
N ILE A 345 -17.21 -8.56 15.50
CA ILE A 345 -18.15 -8.17 14.43
C ILE A 345 -17.60 -6.98 13.64
N ALA A 346 -17.10 -5.94 14.33
CA ALA A 346 -16.50 -4.78 13.70
C ALA A 346 -15.27 -5.14 12.86
N LEU A 347 -14.44 -6.08 13.35
CA LEU A 347 -13.28 -6.59 12.64
C LEU A 347 -13.68 -7.33 11.35
N ARG A 348 -14.65 -8.26 11.43
CA ARG A 348 -15.15 -9.00 10.26
C ARG A 348 -15.80 -8.06 9.24
N LEU A 349 -16.54 -7.06 9.71
CA LEU A 349 -17.10 -6.00 8.86
C LEU A 349 -15.99 -5.23 8.14
N ALA A 350 -14.99 -4.75 8.86
CA ALA A 350 -13.92 -3.95 8.28
C ALA A 350 -13.04 -4.74 7.29
N VAL A 351 -12.83 -6.04 7.52
CA VAL A 351 -12.17 -6.93 6.53
C VAL A 351 -13.02 -7.08 5.27
N ALA A 352 -14.34 -7.26 5.40
CA ALA A 352 -15.23 -7.39 4.25
C ALA A 352 -15.30 -6.10 3.43
N GLU A 353 -15.31 -4.94 4.10
CA GLU A 353 -15.21 -3.63 3.47
C GLU A 353 -13.90 -3.45 2.71
N LEU A 354 -12.76 -3.75 3.35
CA LEU A 354 -11.46 -3.67 2.69
C LEU A 354 -11.40 -4.58 1.46
N ALA A 355 -11.93 -5.81 1.54
CA ALA A 355 -11.98 -6.71 0.39
C ALA A 355 -12.80 -6.14 -0.78
N THR A 356 -13.94 -5.48 -0.49
CA THR A 356 -14.76 -4.78 -1.48
C THR A 356 -14.00 -3.60 -2.10
N GLU A 357 -13.36 -2.77 -1.28
CA GLU A 357 -12.61 -1.60 -1.73
C GLU A 357 -11.39 -1.95 -2.59
N MET A 358 -10.75 -3.08 -2.31
CA MET A 358 -9.63 -3.60 -3.09
C MET A 358 -10.06 -4.33 -4.37
N GLY A 359 -11.37 -4.47 -4.62
CA GLY A 359 -11.91 -5.22 -5.75
C GLY A 359 -11.65 -6.73 -5.67
N ALA A 360 -11.33 -7.27 -4.49
CA ALA A 360 -11.09 -8.69 -4.27
C ALA A 360 -12.43 -9.46 -4.17
N GLN A 361 -13.18 -9.48 -5.27
CA GLN A 361 -14.60 -9.86 -5.29
C GLN A 361 -14.90 -11.24 -4.68
N GLN A 362 -14.04 -12.24 -4.93
CA GLN A 362 -14.19 -13.57 -4.33
C GLN A 362 -14.07 -13.53 -2.80
N ILE A 363 -13.06 -12.83 -2.29
CA ILE A 363 -12.84 -12.67 -0.84
C ILE A 363 -13.99 -11.87 -0.25
N ALA A 364 -14.38 -10.75 -0.89
CA ALA A 364 -15.49 -9.92 -0.42
C ALA A 364 -16.79 -10.73 -0.29
N LEU A 365 -17.16 -11.50 -1.30
CA LEU A 365 -18.35 -12.35 -1.29
C LEU A 365 -18.34 -13.35 -0.13
N GLU A 366 -17.23 -14.06 0.09
CA GLU A 366 -17.09 -15.00 1.20
C GLU A 366 -17.21 -14.30 2.55
N ARG A 367 -16.54 -13.16 2.73
CA ARG A 367 -16.52 -12.41 4.00
C ARG A 367 -17.90 -11.82 4.33
N TRP A 368 -18.58 -11.24 3.35
CA TRP A 368 -19.93 -10.70 3.54
C TRP A 368 -20.96 -11.79 3.86
N ASN A 369 -20.90 -12.95 3.20
CA ASN A 369 -21.78 -14.08 3.52
C ASN A 369 -21.55 -14.64 4.94
N ASN A 370 -20.28 -14.77 5.35
CA ASN A 370 -19.94 -15.23 6.69
C ASN A 370 -20.40 -14.22 7.75
N LEU A 371 -20.25 -12.92 7.50
CA LEU A 371 -20.75 -11.87 8.38
C LEU A 371 -22.28 -11.93 8.50
N ALA A 372 -23.00 -12.01 7.38
CA ALA A 372 -24.47 -12.06 7.35
C ALA A 372 -25.03 -13.27 8.12
N SER A 373 -24.31 -14.39 8.10
CA SER A 373 -24.68 -15.62 8.80
C SER A 373 -24.40 -15.56 10.31
N GLY A 374 -23.42 -14.75 10.72
CA GLY A 374 -22.93 -14.67 12.10
C GLY A 374 -23.53 -13.54 12.94
N VAL A 375 -24.35 -12.66 12.36
CA VAL A 375 -24.93 -11.48 13.06
C VAL A 375 -26.46 -11.56 13.12
N SER A 376 -27.04 -11.04 14.20
CA SER A 376 -28.50 -11.03 14.40
C SER A 376 -29.17 -9.72 14.02
N ASP A 377 -28.42 -8.61 13.94
CA ASP A 377 -28.95 -7.28 13.60
C ASP A 377 -29.48 -7.27 12.15
N PRO A 378 -30.80 -7.06 11.93
CA PRO A 378 -31.39 -7.10 10.60
C PRO A 378 -30.77 -6.11 9.61
N THR A 379 -30.41 -4.91 10.06
CA THR A 379 -29.82 -3.87 9.20
C THR A 379 -28.42 -4.28 8.74
N LEU A 380 -27.56 -4.75 9.65
CA LEU A 380 -26.24 -5.27 9.29
C LEU A 380 -26.32 -6.51 8.40
N ARG A 381 -27.27 -7.42 8.64
CA ARG A 381 -27.52 -8.58 7.77
C ARG A 381 -27.92 -8.15 6.36
N ALA A 382 -28.83 -7.19 6.24
CA ALA A 382 -29.29 -6.66 4.96
C ALA A 382 -28.14 -6.03 4.18
N ARG A 383 -27.32 -5.20 4.87
CA ARG A 383 -26.11 -4.60 4.30
C ARG A 383 -25.13 -5.66 3.82
N ALA A 384 -24.87 -6.68 4.63
CA ALA A 384 -23.95 -7.75 4.29
C ALA A 384 -24.43 -8.56 3.07
N PHE A 385 -25.71 -8.94 3.01
CA PHE A 385 -26.26 -9.63 1.84
C PHE A 385 -26.28 -8.76 0.58
N LEU A 386 -26.55 -7.45 0.70
CA LEU A 386 -26.45 -6.52 -0.43
C LEU A 386 -25.00 -6.45 -0.95
N ALA A 387 -24.03 -6.31 -0.06
CA ALA A 387 -22.62 -6.27 -0.44
C ALA A 387 -22.14 -7.60 -1.06
N ALA A 388 -22.57 -8.74 -0.51
CA ALA A 388 -22.35 -10.05 -1.10
C ALA A 388 -22.97 -10.15 -2.51
N SER A 389 -24.20 -9.67 -2.70
CA SER A 389 -24.86 -9.62 -4.01
C SER A 389 -24.07 -8.79 -5.03
N ARG A 390 -23.56 -7.62 -4.64
CA ARG A 390 -22.70 -6.76 -5.48
C ARG A 390 -21.40 -7.48 -5.88
N ALA A 391 -20.76 -8.15 -4.94
CA ALA A 391 -19.54 -8.92 -5.20
C ALA A 391 -19.79 -10.11 -6.16
N ALA A 392 -20.86 -10.87 -5.92
CA ALA A 392 -21.27 -11.97 -6.80
C ALA A 392 -21.61 -11.51 -8.22
N ALA A 393 -22.25 -10.35 -8.38
CA ALA A 393 -22.58 -9.79 -9.70
C ALA A 393 -21.34 -9.46 -10.54
N SER A 394 -20.21 -9.19 -9.89
CA SER A 394 -18.93 -8.89 -10.53
C SER A 394 -18.13 -10.14 -10.93
N LEU A 395 -18.53 -11.32 -10.45
CA LEU A 395 -17.88 -12.60 -10.72
C LEU A 395 -18.64 -13.39 -11.78
N MET A 396 -18.04 -13.59 -12.96
CA MET A 396 -18.69 -14.30 -14.08
C MET A 396 -19.30 -15.66 -13.70
N GLU A 397 -18.60 -16.45 -12.90
CA GLU A 397 -19.02 -17.80 -12.50
C GLU A 397 -20.14 -17.82 -11.44
N ARG A 398 -20.36 -16.69 -10.75
CA ARG A 398 -21.28 -16.59 -9.60
C ARG A 398 -22.39 -15.56 -9.80
N LYS A 399 -22.55 -15.01 -11.01
CA LYS A 399 -23.57 -13.99 -11.31
C LYS A 399 -24.97 -14.42 -10.91
N GLU A 400 -25.31 -15.70 -11.12
CA GLU A 400 -26.65 -16.22 -10.81
C GLU A 400 -27.01 -16.13 -9.32
N GLU A 401 -26.03 -16.17 -8.42
CA GLU A 401 -26.23 -16.07 -6.97
C GLU A 401 -26.58 -14.64 -6.53
N ALA A 402 -26.19 -13.62 -7.31
CA ALA A 402 -26.37 -12.22 -6.94
C ALA A 402 -27.83 -11.88 -6.63
N PHE A 403 -28.76 -12.38 -7.44
CA PHE A 403 -30.19 -12.11 -7.25
C PHE A 403 -30.72 -12.80 -5.98
N SER A 404 -30.31 -14.04 -5.71
CA SER A 404 -30.72 -14.76 -4.49
C SER A 404 -30.21 -14.07 -3.22
N LEU A 405 -28.99 -13.56 -3.24
CA LEU A 405 -28.42 -12.77 -2.14
C LEU A 405 -29.16 -11.45 -1.94
N LEU A 406 -29.59 -10.79 -3.03
CA LEU A 406 -30.38 -9.58 -2.95
C LEU A 406 -31.77 -9.82 -2.34
N GLU A 407 -32.43 -10.93 -2.68
CA GLU A 407 -33.71 -11.32 -2.07
C GLU A 407 -33.55 -11.62 -0.57
N LEU A 408 -32.41 -12.19 -0.15
CA LEU A 408 -32.09 -12.31 1.28
C LEU A 408 -31.95 -10.95 1.96
N ALA A 409 -31.31 -9.96 1.32
CA ALA A 409 -31.23 -8.60 1.84
C ALA A 409 -32.62 -7.95 1.98
N LEU A 410 -33.48 -8.11 0.97
CA LEU A 410 -34.86 -7.62 0.97
C LEU A 410 -35.75 -8.26 2.04
N SER A 411 -35.46 -9.52 2.41
CA SER A 411 -36.22 -10.23 3.44
C SER A 411 -35.94 -9.75 4.88
N GLN A 412 -34.91 -8.94 5.08
CA GLN A 412 -34.57 -8.41 6.40
C GLN A 412 -35.44 -7.20 6.76
N ALA A 413 -35.93 -7.16 8.00
CA ALA A 413 -36.70 -6.02 8.51
C ALA A 413 -35.75 -4.88 8.92
N THR A 414 -35.46 -3.96 8.00
CA THR A 414 -34.61 -2.77 8.22
C THR A 414 -35.37 -1.50 7.89
N ASP A 415 -35.23 -0.49 8.76
CA ASP A 415 -35.80 0.85 8.58
C ASP A 415 -34.76 1.85 8.05
N ASP A 416 -33.56 1.40 7.63
CA ASP A 416 -32.51 2.25 7.08
C ASP A 416 -32.92 2.78 5.68
N PRO A 417 -33.23 4.08 5.52
CA PRO A 417 -33.70 4.64 4.26
C PRO A 417 -32.61 4.62 3.18
N VAL A 418 -31.34 4.79 3.57
CA VAL A 418 -30.19 4.76 2.65
C VAL A 418 -30.07 3.37 2.05
N LEU A 419 -30.05 2.35 2.91
CA LEU A 419 -29.95 0.95 2.48
C LEU A 419 -31.12 0.56 1.56
N SER A 420 -32.30 1.10 1.82
CA SER A 420 -33.49 0.91 1.01
C SER A 420 -33.35 1.45 -0.42
N VAL A 421 -32.61 2.56 -0.61
CA VAL A 421 -32.26 3.11 -1.95
C VAL A 421 -31.14 2.29 -2.59
N GLU A 422 -30.13 1.90 -1.83
CA GLU A 422 -29.02 1.07 -2.31
C GLU A 422 -29.49 -0.29 -2.86
N ILE A 423 -30.42 -0.94 -2.16
CA ILE A 423 -31.07 -2.19 -2.58
C ILE A 423 -31.87 -1.97 -3.87
N ALA A 424 -32.67 -0.90 -3.94
CA ALA A 424 -33.48 -0.60 -5.12
C ALA A 424 -32.62 -0.36 -6.36
N SER A 425 -31.54 0.40 -6.20
CA SER A 425 -30.57 0.71 -7.27
C SER A 425 -29.87 -0.56 -7.78
N HIS A 426 -29.37 -1.40 -6.85
CA HIS A 426 -28.73 -2.66 -7.22
C HIS A 426 -29.71 -3.65 -7.89
N ARG A 427 -30.96 -3.70 -7.41
CA ARG A 427 -32.02 -4.52 -8.02
C ARG A 427 -32.27 -4.13 -9.47
N ALA A 428 -32.39 -2.84 -9.75
CA ALA A 428 -32.60 -2.32 -11.08
C ALA A 428 -31.46 -2.77 -12.02
N ASN A 429 -30.21 -2.62 -11.58
CA ASN A 429 -29.04 -3.07 -12.34
C ASN A 429 -29.07 -4.59 -12.62
N LEU A 430 -29.34 -5.44 -11.62
CA LEU A 430 -29.42 -6.89 -11.82
C LEU A 430 -30.54 -7.32 -12.79
N LEU A 431 -31.70 -6.65 -12.74
CA LEU A 431 -32.81 -6.95 -13.65
C LEU A 431 -32.47 -6.65 -15.12
N GLN A 432 -31.72 -5.57 -15.36
CA GLN A 432 -31.26 -5.16 -16.68
C GLN A 432 -30.16 -6.09 -17.21
N VAL A 433 -29.09 -6.25 -16.43
CA VAL A 433 -27.84 -6.87 -16.90
C VAL A 433 -27.91 -8.39 -16.84
N GLN A 434 -28.56 -8.98 -15.83
CA GLN A 434 -28.49 -10.43 -15.60
C GLN A 434 -29.78 -11.18 -15.91
N LYS A 435 -30.94 -10.59 -15.66
CA LYS A 435 -32.23 -11.28 -15.91
C LYS A 435 -32.78 -11.01 -17.31
N HIS A 436 -32.11 -10.18 -18.12
CA HIS A 436 -32.57 -9.73 -19.44
C HIS A 436 -34.01 -9.17 -19.41
N ARG A 437 -34.44 -8.64 -18.25
CA ARG A 437 -35.77 -8.04 -18.05
C ARG A 437 -35.65 -6.53 -18.16
N ALA A 438 -35.21 -6.06 -19.32
CA ALA A 438 -34.88 -4.65 -19.56
C ALA A 438 -36.03 -3.71 -19.13
N ALA A 439 -37.28 -4.00 -19.48
CA ALA A 439 -38.42 -3.17 -19.11
C ALA A 439 -38.66 -3.08 -17.60
N ASP A 440 -38.57 -4.20 -16.87
CA ASP A 440 -38.75 -4.20 -15.41
C ASP A 440 -37.57 -3.54 -14.70
N GLY A 441 -36.36 -3.77 -15.19
CA GLY A 441 -35.15 -3.14 -14.68
C GLY A 441 -35.16 -1.63 -14.91
N ARG A 442 -35.62 -1.15 -16.06
CA ARG A 442 -35.80 0.28 -16.35
C ARG A 442 -36.80 0.93 -15.39
N ARG A 443 -37.98 0.33 -15.20
CA ARG A 443 -38.96 0.84 -14.23
C ARG A 443 -38.34 0.93 -12.84
N ALA A 444 -37.67 -0.14 -12.40
CA ALA A 444 -36.99 -0.18 -11.12
C ALA A 444 -35.88 0.89 -10.99
N ALA A 445 -35.18 1.23 -12.08
CA ALA A 445 -34.14 2.27 -12.09
C ALA A 445 -34.73 3.66 -11.82
N PHE A 446 -35.79 4.04 -12.54
CA PHE A 446 -36.48 5.32 -12.30
C PHE A 446 -37.17 5.34 -10.94
N ASP A 447 -37.75 4.23 -10.48
CA ASP A 447 -38.34 4.11 -9.14
C ASP A 447 -37.28 4.32 -8.04
N ALA A 448 -36.04 3.81 -8.23
CA ALA A 448 -34.94 4.03 -7.29
C ALA A 448 -34.52 5.50 -7.22
N ALA A 449 -34.41 6.18 -8.36
CA ALA A 449 -34.11 7.62 -8.43
C ALA A 449 -35.23 8.46 -7.79
N GLU A 450 -36.50 8.14 -8.06
CA GLU A 450 -37.64 8.82 -7.43
C GLU A 450 -37.68 8.59 -5.92
N LYS A 451 -37.34 7.39 -5.46
CA LYS A 451 -37.24 7.11 -4.03
C LYS A 451 -36.17 7.96 -3.35
N ALA A 452 -35.00 8.12 -3.98
CA ALA A 452 -33.95 9.00 -3.48
C ALA A 452 -34.41 10.48 -3.44
N ARG A 453 -35.10 10.95 -4.50
CA ARG A 453 -35.71 12.30 -4.55
C ARG A 453 -36.74 12.52 -3.45
N GLN A 454 -37.56 11.52 -3.14
CA GLN A 454 -38.56 11.61 -2.07
C GLN A 454 -37.92 11.70 -0.69
N LEU A 455 -36.77 11.03 -0.48
CA LEU A 455 -36.06 11.04 0.79
C LEU A 455 -35.26 12.33 1.00
N TRP A 456 -34.54 12.80 -0.01
CA TRP A 456 -33.54 13.86 0.15
C TRP A 456 -33.84 15.14 -0.64
N GLY A 457 -34.84 15.15 -1.53
CA GLY A 457 -35.23 16.33 -2.32
C GLY A 457 -34.44 16.52 -3.63
N LYS A 458 -34.84 17.54 -4.39
CA LYS A 458 -34.23 17.95 -5.68
C LYS A 458 -34.27 19.49 -5.84
N PRO A 459 -33.15 20.23 -5.65
CA PRO A 459 -31.85 19.70 -5.21
C PRO A 459 -31.92 19.26 -3.73
N PRO A 460 -31.08 18.30 -3.33
CA PRO A 460 -31.00 17.90 -1.93
C PRO A 460 -30.36 18.98 -1.07
N VAL A 461 -30.85 19.10 0.17
CA VAL A 461 -30.35 20.07 1.17
C VAL A 461 -29.88 19.27 2.37
N GLU A 462 -28.60 19.41 2.72
CA GLU A 462 -27.95 18.76 3.88
C GLU A 462 -28.01 17.22 3.87
N ILE A 463 -27.23 16.59 2.98
CA ILE A 463 -27.00 15.14 2.97
C ILE A 463 -25.56 14.78 3.35
N ASP A 464 -25.38 13.67 4.06
CA ASP A 464 -24.06 13.11 4.37
C ASP A 464 -23.42 12.40 3.16
N SER A 465 -22.21 11.86 3.32
CA SER A 465 -21.50 11.18 2.24
C SER A 465 -22.16 9.87 1.80
N ARG A 466 -22.72 9.09 2.74
CA ARG A 466 -23.37 7.80 2.44
C ARG A 466 -24.72 8.02 1.73
N GLU A 467 -25.48 9.01 2.17
CA GLU A 467 -26.73 9.43 1.53
C GLU A 467 -26.47 9.92 0.10
N ARG A 468 -25.46 10.77 -0.08
CA ARG A 468 -25.01 11.25 -1.39
C ARG A 468 -24.65 10.09 -2.32
N ASP A 469 -23.86 9.12 -1.86
CA ASP A 469 -23.48 7.97 -2.66
C ASP A 469 -24.67 7.12 -3.09
N ALA A 470 -25.61 6.87 -2.17
CA ALA A 470 -26.82 6.11 -2.48
C ALA A 470 -27.70 6.84 -3.51
N TYR A 471 -27.80 8.16 -3.41
CA TYR A 471 -28.52 8.99 -4.37
C TYR A 471 -27.83 8.98 -5.74
N VAL A 472 -26.52 9.22 -5.79
CA VAL A 472 -25.74 9.16 -7.03
C VAL A 472 -25.84 7.78 -7.69
N ALA A 473 -25.75 6.69 -6.92
CA ALA A 473 -25.92 5.35 -7.44
C ALA A 473 -27.32 5.10 -8.03
N ALA A 474 -28.38 5.63 -7.40
CA ALA A 474 -29.74 5.54 -7.93
C ALA A 474 -29.90 6.31 -9.24
N LEU A 475 -29.32 7.52 -9.32
CA LEU A 475 -29.32 8.33 -10.54
C LEU A 475 -28.49 7.69 -11.65
N GLN A 476 -27.34 7.08 -11.34
CA GLN A 476 -26.49 6.41 -12.33
C GLN A 476 -27.26 5.28 -13.03
N VAL A 477 -27.97 4.43 -12.29
CA VAL A 477 -28.73 3.33 -12.91
C VAL A 477 -29.89 3.87 -13.76
N ALA A 478 -30.51 4.98 -13.35
CA ALA A 478 -31.52 5.66 -14.17
C ALA A 478 -30.92 6.33 -15.42
N PHE A 479 -29.71 6.89 -15.31
CA PHE A 479 -28.96 7.48 -16.42
C PHE A 479 -28.60 6.41 -17.47
N ASP A 480 -28.04 5.28 -17.03
CA ASP A 480 -27.70 4.15 -17.88
C ASP A 480 -28.95 3.58 -18.59
N SER A 481 -30.09 3.57 -17.89
CA SER A 481 -31.39 3.19 -18.46
C SER A 481 -31.85 4.14 -19.57
N ALA A 482 -31.67 5.45 -19.35
CA ALA A 482 -32.05 6.47 -20.34
C ALA A 482 -31.11 6.47 -21.55
N LEU A 483 -29.85 6.07 -21.37
CA LEU A 483 -28.87 5.86 -22.45
C LEU A 483 -29.29 4.75 -23.40
N VAL A 484 -29.75 3.62 -22.88
CA VAL A 484 -30.25 2.50 -23.71
C VAL A 484 -31.46 2.89 -24.54
N GLU A 485 -32.29 3.84 -24.08
CA GLU A 485 -33.48 4.33 -24.80
C GLU A 485 -33.21 5.56 -25.69
N GLU A 486 -31.95 6.02 -25.78
CA GLU A 486 -31.57 7.22 -26.51
C GLU A 486 -32.38 8.48 -26.09
N ASN A 487 -32.81 8.54 -24.83
CA ASN A 487 -33.61 9.65 -24.30
C ASN A 487 -32.71 10.80 -23.80
N GLY A 488 -32.14 11.54 -24.75
CA GLY A 488 -31.24 12.67 -24.49
C GLY A 488 -31.72 13.69 -23.44
N PRO A 489 -32.98 14.16 -23.48
CA PRO A 489 -33.50 15.09 -22.47
C PRO A 489 -33.50 14.52 -21.04
N ALA A 490 -33.92 13.26 -20.87
CA ALA A 490 -33.91 12.61 -19.55
C ALA A 490 -32.48 12.38 -19.05
N GLN A 491 -31.56 11.96 -19.93
CA GLN A 491 -30.14 11.81 -19.60
C GLN A 491 -29.53 13.12 -19.12
N LEU A 492 -29.78 14.22 -19.84
CA LEU A 492 -29.20 15.52 -19.49
C LEU A 492 -29.73 16.02 -18.14
N GLN A 493 -31.03 15.85 -17.89
CA GLN A 493 -31.62 16.21 -16.60
C GLN A 493 -31.02 15.42 -15.44
N ILE A 494 -30.78 14.12 -15.62
CA ILE A 494 -30.16 13.27 -14.60
C ILE A 494 -28.69 13.64 -14.40
N ALA A 495 -27.93 13.85 -15.48
CA ALA A 495 -26.53 14.27 -15.39
C ALA A 495 -26.35 15.61 -14.69
N GLU A 496 -27.25 16.58 -14.91
CA GLU A 496 -27.24 17.86 -14.20
C GLU A 496 -27.52 17.71 -12.71
N GLU A 497 -28.41 16.78 -12.34
CA GLU A 497 -28.70 16.45 -10.95
C GLU A 497 -27.50 15.75 -10.28
N MET A 498 -26.83 14.82 -10.97
CA MET A 498 -25.59 14.18 -10.48
C MET A 498 -24.46 15.21 -10.29
N ALA A 499 -24.34 16.20 -11.18
CA ALA A 499 -23.36 17.28 -11.05
C ALA A 499 -23.64 18.18 -9.83
N GLN A 500 -24.90 18.44 -9.49
CA GLN A 500 -25.26 19.16 -8.27
C GLN A 500 -24.91 18.35 -7.01
N LEU A 501 -25.09 17.03 -7.06
CA LEU A 501 -24.80 16.10 -5.98
C LEU A 501 -23.31 15.89 -5.72
N ALA A 502 -22.47 15.99 -6.76
CA ALA A 502 -21.02 15.80 -6.65
C ALA A 502 -20.37 16.68 -5.56
N GLY A 503 -20.95 17.85 -5.26
CA GLY A 503 -20.52 18.70 -4.16
C GLY A 503 -19.04 19.11 -4.29
N SER A 504 -18.24 18.83 -3.24
CA SER A 504 -16.80 19.05 -3.22
C SER A 504 -15.96 17.80 -3.56
N SER A 505 -16.59 16.73 -4.05
CA SER A 505 -15.87 15.52 -4.46
C SER A 505 -15.14 15.75 -5.78
N ASP A 506 -13.82 15.56 -5.77
CA ASP A 506 -13.01 15.65 -6.99
C ASP A 506 -13.38 14.57 -8.01
N GLU A 507 -13.42 13.29 -7.60
CA GLU A 507 -13.84 12.17 -8.45
C GLU A 507 -15.30 12.34 -8.91
N GLY A 508 -16.21 12.70 -7.99
CA GLY A 508 -17.63 12.88 -8.30
C GLY A 508 -17.88 13.98 -9.33
N SER A 509 -17.15 15.10 -9.24
CA SER A 509 -17.27 16.20 -10.21
C SER A 509 -16.79 15.76 -11.61
N ILE A 510 -15.71 14.99 -11.68
CA ILE A 510 -15.18 14.51 -12.96
C ILE A 510 -16.14 13.51 -13.60
N LEU A 511 -16.65 12.54 -12.83
CA LEU A 511 -17.63 11.56 -13.31
C LEU A 511 -18.90 12.25 -13.81
N ALA A 512 -19.43 13.22 -13.06
CA ALA A 512 -20.61 13.98 -13.48
C ALA A 512 -20.37 14.78 -14.78
N GLU A 513 -19.18 15.36 -14.98
CA GLU A 513 -18.82 16.02 -16.25
C GLU A 513 -18.71 15.03 -17.42
N GLN A 514 -18.33 13.77 -17.19
CA GLN A 514 -18.34 12.71 -18.21
C GLN A 514 -19.77 12.31 -18.59
N ASP A 515 -20.65 12.11 -17.61
CA ASP A 515 -22.06 11.81 -17.86
C ASP A 515 -22.76 12.96 -18.58
N ARG A 516 -22.49 14.20 -18.16
CA ARG A 516 -22.95 15.42 -18.84
C ARG A 516 -22.45 15.48 -20.28
N ALA A 517 -21.18 15.18 -20.54
CA ALA A 517 -20.63 15.14 -21.89
C ALA A 517 -21.33 14.09 -22.76
N THR A 518 -21.66 12.92 -22.21
CA THR A 518 -22.39 11.88 -22.91
C THR A 518 -23.82 12.32 -23.22
N ALA A 519 -24.56 12.83 -22.23
CA ALA A 519 -25.92 13.32 -22.43
C ALA A 519 -26.01 14.46 -23.48
N LEU A 520 -25.05 15.39 -23.47
CA LEU A 520 -24.98 16.49 -24.43
C LEU A 520 -24.74 16.00 -25.87
N MET A 521 -23.98 14.91 -26.06
CA MET A 521 -23.83 14.29 -27.40
C MET A 521 -25.17 13.76 -27.90
N PHE A 522 -25.89 12.98 -27.09
CA PHE A 522 -27.20 12.43 -27.47
C PHE A 522 -28.27 13.51 -27.68
N ALA A 523 -28.15 14.64 -26.97
CA ALA A 523 -28.99 15.82 -27.17
C ALA A 523 -28.61 16.66 -28.40
N GLY A 524 -27.58 16.28 -29.18
CA GLY A 524 -27.10 17.02 -30.34
C GLY A 524 -26.33 18.31 -30.02
N ARG A 525 -25.99 18.56 -28.74
CA ARG A 525 -25.25 19.75 -28.27
C ARG A 525 -23.75 19.49 -28.29
N VAL A 526 -23.24 19.16 -29.47
CA VAL A 526 -21.91 18.60 -29.70
C VAL A 526 -20.78 19.48 -29.14
N GLY A 527 -20.80 20.79 -29.38
CA GLY A 527 -19.75 21.69 -28.89
C GLY A 527 -19.64 21.75 -27.36
N GLU A 528 -20.79 21.71 -26.67
CA GLU A 528 -20.84 21.70 -25.21
C GLU A 528 -20.41 20.34 -24.64
N ALA A 529 -20.73 19.25 -25.35
CA ALA A 529 -20.29 17.91 -24.98
C ALA A 529 -18.76 17.78 -24.98
N VAL A 530 -18.10 18.29 -26.03
CA VAL A 530 -16.63 18.30 -26.14
C VAL A 530 -16.02 19.17 -25.04
N ALA A 531 -16.60 20.34 -24.76
CA ALA A 531 -16.14 21.20 -23.67
C ALA A 531 -16.24 20.52 -22.30
N SER A 532 -17.33 19.78 -22.05
CA SER A 532 -17.54 18.99 -20.83
C SER A 532 -16.52 17.86 -20.69
N ALA A 533 -16.32 17.07 -21.75
CA ALA A 533 -15.32 16.00 -21.76
C ALA A 533 -13.89 16.53 -21.55
N ARG A 534 -13.56 17.69 -22.12
CA ARG A 534 -12.25 18.34 -21.93
C ARG A 534 -12.03 18.79 -20.48
N ARG A 535 -13.04 19.35 -19.83
CA ARG A 535 -12.97 19.72 -18.40
C ARG A 535 -12.71 18.49 -17.54
N ALA A 536 -13.48 17.42 -17.73
CA ALA A 536 -13.30 16.16 -17.00
C ALA A 536 -11.86 15.63 -17.14
N TRP A 537 -11.35 15.55 -18.38
CA TRP A 537 -9.99 15.08 -18.64
C TRP A 537 -8.90 15.96 -18.02
N THR A 538 -9.06 17.29 -18.12
CA THR A 538 -8.10 18.25 -17.54
C THR A 538 -8.07 18.14 -16.02
N GLN A 539 -9.23 18.09 -15.37
CA GLN A 539 -9.34 17.95 -13.92
C GLN A 539 -8.75 16.62 -13.44
N ALA A 540 -9.06 15.50 -14.11
CA ALA A 540 -8.50 14.18 -13.77
C ALA A 540 -6.97 14.16 -13.83
N ARG A 541 -6.37 14.82 -14.84
CA ARG A 541 -4.90 14.94 -14.98
C ARG A 541 -4.28 15.81 -13.90
N GLN A 542 -4.92 16.95 -13.59
CA GLN A 542 -4.46 17.87 -12.55
C GLN A 542 -4.47 17.21 -11.17
N ARG A 543 -5.50 16.41 -10.87
CA ARG A 543 -5.70 15.73 -9.57
C ARG A 543 -4.98 14.39 -9.45
N MET A 544 -4.23 13.97 -10.47
CA MET A 544 -3.52 12.67 -10.50
C MET A 544 -4.47 11.49 -10.25
N LEU A 545 -5.56 11.43 -11.01
CA LEU A 545 -6.54 10.33 -10.97
C LEU A 545 -6.38 9.49 -12.24
N PRO A 546 -5.49 8.47 -12.26
CA PRO A 546 -5.04 7.86 -13.52
C PRO A 546 -6.14 7.09 -14.25
N MET A 547 -7.02 6.39 -13.50
CA MET A 547 -8.17 5.71 -14.11
C MET A 547 -9.14 6.70 -14.71
N LEU A 548 -9.48 7.78 -14.00
CA LEU A 548 -10.34 8.83 -14.54
C LEU A 548 -9.69 9.58 -15.70
N THR A 549 -8.36 9.73 -15.69
CA THR A 549 -7.61 10.31 -16.82
C THR A 549 -7.78 9.44 -18.07
N LEU A 550 -7.67 8.13 -17.94
CA LEU A 550 -7.87 7.18 -19.04
C LEU A 550 -9.32 7.16 -19.52
N THR A 551 -10.30 7.06 -18.62
CA THR A 551 -11.72 7.01 -19.02
C THR A 551 -12.19 8.35 -19.58
N ALA A 552 -11.81 9.48 -19.00
CA ALA A 552 -12.15 10.81 -19.49
C ALA A 552 -11.43 11.13 -20.80
N GLY A 553 -10.16 10.73 -20.93
CA GLY A 553 -9.40 10.89 -22.16
C GLY A 553 -9.97 10.05 -23.31
N SER A 554 -10.35 8.81 -23.05
CA SER A 554 -11.02 7.94 -24.03
C SER A 554 -12.37 8.53 -24.47
N SER A 555 -13.17 9.00 -23.52
CA SER A 555 -14.44 9.68 -23.80
C SER A 555 -14.24 10.95 -24.64
N LEU A 556 -13.25 11.78 -24.31
CA LEU A 556 -12.91 13.00 -25.06
C LEU A 556 -12.44 12.66 -26.48
N ALA A 557 -11.49 11.74 -26.63
CA ALA A 557 -10.94 11.33 -27.92
C ALA A 557 -12.04 10.79 -28.85
N SER A 558 -12.93 9.93 -28.34
CA SER A 558 -14.08 9.42 -29.11
C SER A 558 -14.93 10.57 -29.66
N LYS A 559 -15.28 11.56 -28.84
CA LYS A 559 -16.12 12.69 -29.26
C LYS A 559 -15.40 13.62 -30.24
N LEU A 560 -14.09 13.81 -30.11
CA LEU A 560 -13.27 14.57 -31.05
C LEU A 560 -13.22 13.88 -32.42
N ILE A 561 -13.10 12.55 -32.44
CA ILE A 561 -13.16 11.73 -33.66
C ILE A 561 -14.52 11.88 -34.34
N ASP A 562 -15.62 11.81 -33.58
CA ASP A 562 -16.98 11.96 -34.11
C ASP A 562 -17.20 13.31 -34.84
N ILE A 563 -16.44 14.34 -34.47
CA ILE A 563 -16.48 15.68 -35.09
C ILE A 563 -15.31 15.95 -36.04
N ALA A 564 -14.52 14.93 -36.38
CA ALA A 564 -13.36 15.01 -37.27
C ALA A 564 -12.23 15.95 -36.79
N HIS A 565 -12.08 16.15 -35.47
CA HIS A 565 -10.96 16.87 -34.85
C HIS A 565 -9.82 15.89 -34.54
N PHE A 566 -9.22 15.31 -35.59
CA PHE A 566 -8.24 14.23 -35.44
C PHE A 566 -6.93 14.66 -34.76
N ASP A 567 -6.41 15.85 -35.07
CA ASP A 567 -5.15 16.34 -34.49
C ASP A 567 -5.22 16.37 -32.95
N GLU A 568 -6.34 16.88 -32.41
CA GLU A 568 -6.54 16.96 -30.98
C GLU A 568 -6.83 15.57 -30.37
N ALA A 569 -7.55 14.70 -31.07
CA ALA A 569 -7.75 13.33 -30.63
C ALA A 569 -6.42 12.55 -30.52
N ASP A 570 -5.50 12.80 -31.46
CA ASP A 570 -4.15 12.24 -31.45
C ASP A 570 -3.33 12.77 -30.27
N GLU A 571 -3.44 14.06 -29.93
CA GLU A 571 -2.80 14.62 -28.72
C GLU A 571 -3.32 13.97 -27.44
N VAL A 572 -4.65 13.80 -27.30
CA VAL A 572 -5.27 13.18 -26.13
C VAL A 572 -4.86 11.70 -26.01
N THR A 573 -4.88 10.96 -27.13
CA THR A 573 -4.47 9.54 -27.13
C THR A 573 -2.97 9.37 -26.90
N GLY A 574 -2.13 10.27 -27.41
CA GLY A 574 -0.70 10.32 -27.12
C GLY A 574 -0.44 10.54 -25.63
N ALA A 575 -1.12 11.51 -25.02
CA ALA A 575 -1.03 11.79 -23.59
C ALA A 575 -1.57 10.64 -22.70
N MET A 576 -2.46 9.78 -23.20
CA MET A 576 -2.89 8.56 -22.49
C MET A 576 -1.88 7.41 -22.61
N ARG A 577 -1.17 7.29 -23.73
CA ARG A 577 -0.11 6.27 -23.95
C ARG A 577 1.16 6.59 -23.17
N SER A 578 1.41 7.88 -22.99
CA SER A 578 2.51 8.42 -22.18
C SER A 578 1.93 9.51 -21.29
N PRO A 579 1.39 9.18 -20.09
CA PRO A 579 1.00 10.21 -19.10
C PRO A 579 2.15 11.21 -18.80
N ALA A 580 3.37 10.81 -19.16
CA ALA A 580 4.64 11.52 -19.20
C ALA A 580 4.70 12.85 -19.99
N SER A 581 4.04 13.01 -21.13
CA SER A 581 4.66 13.88 -22.15
C SER A 581 4.23 15.36 -22.23
N ASN A 582 3.28 15.88 -21.46
CA ASN A 582 2.93 17.30 -21.57
C ASN A 582 2.31 17.88 -20.29
N ALA A 583 3.17 18.13 -19.29
CA ALA A 583 2.95 19.12 -18.24
C ALA A 583 4.20 20.01 -18.16
N ARG A 584 4.30 20.94 -19.11
CA ARG A 584 5.05 22.18 -18.93
C ARG A 584 4.07 23.31 -18.67
#